data_AF-A0A9X1MF35-F1
#
_entry.id   AF-A0A9X1MF35-F1
#
_cell.length_a   1.000
_cell.length_b   1.000
_cell.length_c   1.000
_cell.angle_alpha   90.00
_cell.angle_beta   90.00
_cell.angle_gamma   90.00
#
_symmetry.space_group_name_H-M   'P 1'
#
loop_
_entity.id
_entity.type
_entity.pdbx_description
1 polymer ?
#
loop_
_entity_poly.entity_id
_entity_poly.type
_entity_poly.pdbx_seq_one_letter_code
_entity_poly.pdbx_strand_id
1 'polypeptide(L)'
;MSLTARPMPSPTHERPRVSHAPYRREPYVRCRAGALSVDGKAVAWTRTHVLVHWIDDDGQAHNRWVPAAAVVRILRDESAWRDPYDDFGFYYADTSVQPGAAAA
;
A
#
# COMPACT_ATOMS: atom_id res chain seq x y z
N MET A 1 -5.44 -58.15 -14.38
CA MET A 1 -4.34 -57.23 -14.00
C MET A 1 -4.96 -55.86 -13.77
N SER A 2 -5.12 -55.42 -12.52
CA SER A 2 -5.76 -54.13 -12.20
C SER A 2 -4.69 -53.09 -11.90
N LEU A 3 -4.66 -52.00 -12.67
CA LEU A 3 -3.86 -50.82 -12.42
C LEU A 3 -4.56 -49.98 -11.35
N THR A 4 -4.04 -50.01 -10.13
CA THR A 4 -4.42 -49.06 -9.07
C THR A 4 -3.86 -47.69 -9.44
N ALA A 5 -4.72 -46.81 -9.94
CA ALA A 5 -4.40 -45.40 -10.09
C ALA A 5 -4.17 -44.81 -8.69
N ARG A 6 -2.92 -44.44 -8.38
CA ARG A 6 -2.61 -43.67 -7.17
C ARG A 6 -3.31 -42.32 -7.26
N PRO A 7 -4.03 -41.87 -6.21
CA PRO A 7 -4.55 -40.50 -6.19
C PRO A 7 -3.35 -39.54 -6.24
N MET A 8 -3.31 -38.69 -7.26
CA MET A 8 -2.34 -37.58 -7.30
C MET A 8 -2.63 -36.66 -6.11
N PRO A 9 -1.62 -36.18 -5.39
CA PRO A 9 -1.85 -35.15 -4.39
C PRO A 9 -2.41 -33.92 -5.11
N SER A 10 -3.62 -33.50 -4.72
CA SER A 10 -4.15 -32.19 -5.09
C SER A 10 -3.10 -31.14 -4.70
N PRO A 11 -2.80 -30.14 -5.55
CA PRO A 11 -1.93 -29.06 -5.12
C PRO A 11 -2.60 -28.39 -3.92
N THR A 12 -2.04 -28.59 -2.73
CA THR A 12 -2.39 -27.82 -1.55
C THR A 12 -2.08 -26.39 -1.93
N HIS A 13 -3.10 -25.56 -2.13
CA HIS A 13 -2.92 -24.13 -2.38
C HIS A 13 -2.40 -23.53 -1.07
N GLU A 14 -1.09 -23.66 -0.84
CA GLU A 14 -0.43 -23.04 0.29
C GLU A 14 -0.65 -21.53 0.12
N ARG A 15 -1.28 -20.91 1.12
CA ARG A 15 -1.52 -19.47 1.05
C ARG A 15 -0.16 -18.78 0.92
N PRO A 16 0.01 -17.87 -0.05
CA PRO A 16 1.25 -17.14 -0.19
C PRO A 16 1.61 -16.45 1.12
N ARG A 17 2.85 -16.62 1.59
CA ARG A 17 3.34 -15.88 2.75
C ARG A 17 3.33 -14.39 2.45
N VAL A 18 2.56 -13.65 3.23
CA VAL A 18 2.46 -12.19 3.12
C VAL A 18 3.47 -11.54 4.07
N SER A 19 4.16 -10.53 3.56
CA SER A 19 5.06 -9.65 4.33
C SER A 19 4.46 -8.24 4.37
N HIS A 20 4.79 -7.49 5.41
CA HIS A 20 4.30 -6.12 5.62
C HIS A 20 5.48 -5.19 5.89
N ALA A 21 5.34 -3.94 5.44
CA ALA A 21 6.23 -2.89 5.92
C ALA A 21 5.83 -2.47 7.34
N PRO A 22 6.78 -1.98 8.17
CA PRO A 22 6.44 -1.38 9.44
C PRO A 22 5.51 -0.18 9.25
N TYR A 23 4.59 0.02 10.20
CA TYR A 23 3.63 1.12 10.15
C TYR A 23 4.34 2.47 9.96
N ARG A 24 3.83 3.28 9.01
CA ARG A 24 4.34 4.59 8.60
C ARG A 24 5.75 4.58 8.01
N ARG A 25 6.27 3.40 7.66
CA ARG A 25 7.56 3.22 6.97
C ARG A 25 7.40 2.47 5.65
N GLU A 26 6.19 2.44 5.14
CA GLU A 26 5.88 1.79 3.88
C GLU A 26 6.53 2.57 2.73
N PRO A 27 7.21 1.89 1.79
CA PRO A 27 7.94 2.54 0.73
C PRO A 27 6.99 3.13 -0.30
N TYR A 28 7.38 4.28 -0.87
CA TYR A 28 6.74 4.86 -2.03
C TYR A 28 6.93 3.99 -3.25
N VAL A 29 5.86 3.80 -4.00
CA VAL A 29 5.84 2.99 -5.21
C VAL A 29 5.02 3.66 -6.31
N ARG A 30 5.43 3.42 -7.55
CA ARG A 30 4.66 3.71 -8.76
C ARG A 30 4.13 2.41 -9.34
N CYS A 31 2.82 2.33 -9.52
CA CYS A 31 2.12 1.17 -10.04
C CYS A 31 1.55 1.46 -11.44
N ARG A 32 1.81 0.56 -12.38
CA ARG A 32 1.22 0.58 -13.74
C ARG A 32 0.67 -0.80 -14.10
N ALA A 33 -0.62 -1.02 -13.87
CA ALA A 33 -1.28 -2.31 -14.07
C ALA A 33 -2.56 -2.16 -14.90
N GLY A 34 -2.49 -2.49 -16.20
CA GLY A 34 -3.60 -2.27 -17.14
C GLY A 34 -3.92 -0.77 -17.24
N ALA A 35 -5.17 -0.40 -16.95
CA ALA A 35 -5.60 1.01 -16.92
C ALA A 35 -5.23 1.75 -15.62
N LEU A 36 -4.73 1.05 -14.59
CA LEU A 36 -4.33 1.67 -13.33
C LEU A 36 -2.92 2.27 -13.47
N SER A 37 -2.81 3.59 -13.25
CA SER A 37 -1.53 4.30 -13.11
C SER A 37 -1.59 5.21 -11.90
N VAL A 38 -0.98 4.79 -10.79
CA VAL A 38 -1.03 5.49 -9.50
C VAL A 38 0.32 5.45 -8.79
N ASP A 39 0.63 6.49 -8.04
CA ASP A 39 1.66 6.47 -7.02
C ASP A 39 1.01 6.22 -5.65
N GLY A 40 1.70 5.52 -4.76
CA GLY A 40 1.15 5.09 -3.48
C GLY A 40 2.20 4.49 -2.54
N LYS A 41 1.76 3.83 -1.48
CA LYS A 41 2.63 3.04 -0.59
C LYS A 41 2.41 1.54 -0.75
N ALA A 42 3.49 0.76 -0.71
CA ALA A 42 3.42 -0.70 -0.63
C ALA A 42 3.23 -1.16 0.82
N VAL A 43 1.99 -1.44 1.21
CA VAL A 43 1.61 -1.81 2.59
C VAL A 43 1.85 -3.29 2.90
N ALA A 44 1.73 -4.15 1.89
CA ALA A 44 1.98 -5.59 2.02
C ALA A 44 2.47 -6.17 0.69
N TRP A 45 3.14 -7.32 0.71
CA TRP A 45 3.56 -8.02 -0.49
C TRP A 45 3.69 -9.53 -0.29
N THR A 46 3.56 -10.26 -1.39
CA THR A 46 4.00 -11.64 -1.55
C THR A 46 5.18 -11.67 -2.51
N ARG A 47 5.64 -12.86 -2.92
CA ARG A 47 6.66 -12.96 -3.97
C ARG A 47 6.19 -12.38 -5.31
N THR A 48 4.89 -12.43 -5.61
CA THR A 48 4.37 -12.13 -6.96
C THR A 48 3.43 -10.95 -7.01
N HIS A 49 2.98 -10.43 -5.86
CA HIS A 49 2.03 -9.32 -5.80
C HIS A 49 2.40 -8.32 -4.71
N VAL A 50 2.03 -7.07 -4.92
CA VAL A 50 2.15 -5.97 -3.96
C VAL A 50 0.76 -5.39 -3.70
N LEU A 51 0.44 -5.15 -2.44
CA LEU A 51 -0.73 -4.37 -2.04
C LEU A 51 -0.34 -2.90 -2.03
N VAL A 52 -0.87 -2.15 -2.99
CA VAL A 52 -0.65 -0.72 -3.13
C VAL A 52 -1.82 0.01 -2.47
N HIS A 53 -1.48 0.98 -1.61
CA HIS A 53 -2.40 1.89 -0.95
C HIS A 53 -2.20 3.31 -1.48
N TRP A 54 -3.30 4.00 -1.80
CA TRP A 54 -3.29 5.42 -2.15
C TRP A 54 -4.64 6.04 -1.77
N ILE A 55 -4.70 7.36 -1.80
CA ILE A 55 -5.94 8.14 -1.67
C ILE A 55 -6.13 8.88 -2.99
N ASP A 56 -7.34 8.82 -3.55
CA ASP A 56 -7.66 9.54 -4.79
C ASP A 56 -8.01 11.01 -4.55
N ASP A 57 -8.31 11.73 -5.63
CA ASP A 57 -8.63 13.16 -5.58
C ASP A 57 -9.95 13.45 -4.84
N ASP A 58 -10.82 12.45 -4.68
CA ASP A 58 -12.07 12.53 -3.88
C ASP A 58 -11.84 12.20 -2.40
N GLY A 59 -10.59 11.99 -1.99
CA GLY A 59 -10.22 11.66 -0.62
C GLY A 59 -10.54 10.21 -0.24
N GLN A 60 -10.88 9.34 -1.19
CA GLN A 60 -11.20 7.94 -0.93
C GLN A 60 -9.93 7.09 -0.87
N ALA A 61 -9.82 6.29 0.20
CA ALA A 61 -8.74 5.36 0.39
C ALA A 61 -8.93 4.10 -0.46
N HIS A 62 -7.92 3.76 -1.25
CA HIS A 62 -7.89 2.57 -2.09
C HIS A 62 -6.81 1.60 -1.65
N ASN A 63 -7.10 0.31 -1.81
CA ASN A 63 -6.16 -0.79 -1.58
C ASN A 63 -6.31 -1.80 -2.71
N ARG A 64 -5.21 -2.10 -3.41
CA ARG A 64 -5.25 -3.06 -4.51
C ARG A 64 -4.01 -3.93 -4.58
N TRP A 65 -4.24 -5.24 -4.66
CA TRP A 65 -3.21 -6.21 -5.01
C TRP A 65 -2.94 -6.15 -6.51
N VAL A 66 -1.69 -5.92 -6.88
CA VAL A 66 -1.22 -5.85 -8.27
C VAL A 66 0.00 -6.75 -8.47
N PRO A 67 0.29 -7.23 -9.69
CA PRO A 67 1.49 -7.99 -9.95
C PRO A 67 2.74 -7.20 -9.55
N ALA A 68 3.69 -7.84 -8.87
CA ALA A 68 4.92 -7.17 -8.41
C ALA A 68 5.72 -6.58 -9.58
N ALA A 69 5.67 -7.19 -10.76
CA ALA A 69 6.32 -6.69 -11.97
C ALA A 69 5.72 -5.36 -12.50
N ALA A 70 4.51 -5.00 -12.06
CA ALA A 70 3.85 -3.74 -12.40
C ALA A 70 4.21 -2.59 -11.44
N VAL A 71 5.03 -2.85 -10.42
CA VAL A 71 5.32 -1.93 -9.33
C VAL A 71 6.82 -1.66 -9.27
N VAL A 72 7.18 -0.38 -9.24
CA VAL A 72 8.56 0.04 -8.98
C VAL A 72 8.60 0.88 -7.72
N ARG A 73 9.64 0.68 -6.91
CA ARG A 73 9.92 1.57 -5.79
C ARG A 73 10.43 2.90 -6.33
N ILE A 74 9.95 3.99 -5.76
CA ILE A 74 10.36 5.36 -6.10
C ILE A 74 10.79 6.10 -4.84
N LEU A 75 11.52 7.20 -5.02
CA LEU A 75 11.79 8.13 -3.93
C LEU A 75 10.55 8.93 -3.58
N ARG A 76 10.54 9.52 -2.38
CA ARG A 76 9.45 10.36 -1.94
C ARG A 76 9.21 11.54 -2.88
N ASP A 77 10.27 12.20 -3.31
CA ASP A 77 10.20 13.42 -4.14
C ASP A 77 9.82 13.13 -5.60
N GLU A 78 9.82 11.86 -6.01
CA GLU A 78 9.42 11.42 -7.35
C GLU A 78 7.92 11.09 -7.44
N SER A 79 7.24 11.02 -6.29
CA SER A 79 5.84 10.62 -6.19
C SER A 79 4.91 11.80 -6.45
N ALA A 80 3.97 11.64 -7.39
CA ALA A 80 2.91 12.59 -7.63
C ALA A 80 1.84 12.56 -6.51
N TRP A 81 1.72 11.43 -5.82
CA TRP A 81 0.87 11.29 -4.65
C TRP A 81 1.66 11.52 -3.36
N ARG A 82 1.02 12.16 -2.38
CA ARG A 82 1.57 12.40 -1.04
C ARG A 82 0.80 11.64 0.00
N ASP A 83 1.49 10.92 0.89
CA ASP A 83 0.84 10.35 2.06
C ASP A 83 0.44 11.49 3.02
N PRO A 84 -0.83 11.58 3.44
CA PRO A 84 -1.26 12.51 4.49
C PRO A 84 -0.47 12.39 5.80
N TYR A 85 0.17 11.26 6.08
CA TYR A 85 1.04 11.08 7.25
C TYR A 85 2.48 11.57 7.05
N ASP A 86 2.89 12.02 5.84
CA ASP A 86 4.21 12.64 5.66
C ASP A 86 4.34 13.97 6.40
N ASP A 87 3.22 14.66 6.55
CA ASP A 87 3.14 15.96 7.21
C ASP A 87 1.98 15.89 8.22
N PHE A 88 2.34 15.94 9.50
CA PHE A 88 1.41 15.82 10.61
C PHE A 88 0.30 16.89 10.60
N GLY A 89 0.44 17.94 9.79
CA GLY A 89 -0.57 18.98 9.60
C GLY A 89 -1.93 18.49 9.08
N PHE A 90 -2.00 17.34 8.38
CA PHE A 90 -3.28 16.81 7.90
C PHE A 90 -4.18 16.27 9.03
N TYR A 91 -3.60 15.71 10.09
CA TYR A 91 -4.34 15.15 11.22
C TYR A 91 -4.50 16.12 12.40
N TYR A 92 -3.59 17.08 12.52
CA TYR A 92 -3.66 18.15 13.50
C TYR A 92 -3.86 19.49 12.79
N ALA A 93 -5.09 19.71 12.30
CA ALA A 93 -5.51 21.07 11.96
C ALA A 93 -5.52 21.89 13.26
N ASP A 94 -4.49 22.74 13.42
CA ASP A 94 -4.38 23.84 14.38
C ASP A 94 -4.95 23.60 15.79
N THR A 95 -4.19 22.92 16.65
CA THR A 95 -4.33 23.04 18.12
C THR A 95 -3.46 24.16 18.69
N SER A 96 -2.97 25.07 17.84
CA SER A 96 -2.14 26.22 18.21
C SER A 96 -2.87 27.56 18.14
N VAL A 97 -4.20 27.60 18.09
CA VAL A 97 -4.94 28.76 18.58
C VAL A 97 -5.11 28.59 20.09
N GLN A 98 -4.16 29.13 20.87
CA GLN A 98 -4.47 29.54 22.24
C GLN A 98 -5.43 30.74 22.16
N PRO A 99 -6.68 30.65 22.63
CA PRO A 99 -7.46 31.84 22.87
C PRO A 99 -6.97 32.48 24.18
N GLY A 100 -6.41 33.69 24.07
CA GLY A 100 -6.38 34.65 25.18
C GLY A 100 -5.14 34.64 26.07
N ALA A 101 -3.99 35.04 25.52
CA ALA A 101 -3.12 35.94 26.29
C ALA A 101 -3.70 37.37 26.13
N ALA A 102 -4.81 37.63 26.81
CA ALA A 102 -5.34 38.98 26.94
C ALA A 102 -4.58 39.69 28.06
N ALA A 103 -4.12 40.90 27.72
CA ALA A 103 -3.37 41.83 28.55
C ALA A 103 -4.07 42.21 29.87
N ALA A 104 -3.30 42.34 30.95
CA ALA A 104 -3.05 43.55 31.75
C ALA A 104 -2.40 43.18 33.08
#